data_AF-A0A1E2RZS1-F1
#
_entry.id   AF-A0A1E2RZS1-F1
#
_cell.length_a   1.000
_cell.length_b   1.000
_cell.length_c   1.000
_cell.angle_alpha   90.00
_cell.angle_beta   90.00
_cell.angle_gamma   90.00
#
_symmetry.space_group_name_H-M   'P 1'
#
loop_
_entity.id
_entity.type
_entity.pdbx_description
1 polymer ?
#
loop_
_entity_poly.entity_id
_entity_poly.type
_entity_poly.pdbx_seq_one_letter_code
_entity_poly.pdbx_strand_id
1 'polypeptide(L)'
;MGSFTRVFGMALLVAVIGMTFHASAQARCVGISGTADGFDQQTAISRAQDSVAQSVAGIKSQYRVRSVSLSPRKMQPQPYWRDEVTPDLYVKPDIVTSQTHTVCWHGVVSPYVCTSGARACF
;
A
#
# COMPACT_ATOMS: atom_id res chain seq x y z
N MET A 1 33.76 73.55 11.77
CA MET A 1 34.23 72.14 11.72
C MET A 1 33.00 71.24 11.62
N GLY A 2 32.93 70.45 10.55
CA GLY A 2 31.96 69.36 10.28
C GLY A 2 30.51 69.78 9.96
N SER A 3 29.78 69.18 9.02
CA SER A 3 30.12 68.20 8.00
C SER A 3 28.95 68.17 6.99
N PHE A 4 29.29 67.89 5.74
CA PHE A 4 28.46 67.89 4.55
C PHE A 4 27.42 66.76 4.49
N THR A 5 26.29 67.09 3.90
CA THR A 5 25.27 66.25 3.25
C THR A 5 25.85 65.25 2.24
N ARG A 6 25.23 64.04 2.14
CA ARG A 6 24.88 63.29 0.90
C ARG A 6 24.40 61.87 1.26
N VAL A 7 23.14 61.48 1.02
CA VAL A 7 22.51 61.12 -0.28
C VAL A 7 23.00 59.75 -0.79
N PHE A 8 22.06 58.79 -0.77
CA PHE A 8 21.92 57.60 -1.63
C PHE A 8 22.97 56.47 -1.60
N GLY A 9 22.45 55.24 -1.50
CA GLY A 9 23.16 53.98 -1.74
C GLY A 9 22.36 52.80 -1.15
N MET A 10 21.16 52.53 -1.68
CA MET A 10 20.90 51.41 -2.61
C MET A 10 21.52 50.05 -2.20
N ALA A 11 20.60 49.09 -2.06
CA ALA A 11 20.73 47.68 -2.44
C ALA A 11 21.73 46.81 -1.68
N LEU A 12 21.20 46.04 -0.74
CA LEU A 12 21.68 44.66 -0.49
C LEU A 12 20.47 43.75 -0.22
N LEU A 13 19.73 43.49 -1.30
CA LEU A 13 18.87 42.31 -1.42
C LEU A 13 19.79 41.08 -1.48
N VAL A 14 20.14 40.52 -0.32
CA VAL A 14 20.75 39.18 -0.26
C VAL A 14 19.61 38.18 -0.39
N ALA A 15 19.31 37.81 -1.64
CA ALA A 15 18.49 36.67 -1.95
C ALA A 15 19.24 35.40 -1.53
N VAL A 16 19.02 34.96 -0.28
CA VAL A 16 19.37 33.60 0.14
C VAL A 16 18.37 32.68 -0.56
N ILE A 17 18.71 32.25 -1.77
CA ILE A 17 18.08 31.12 -2.45
C ILE A 17 18.44 29.90 -1.61
N GLY A 18 17.64 29.64 -0.59
CA GLY A 18 17.66 28.39 0.14
C GLY A 18 17.37 27.27 -0.84
N MET A 19 18.42 26.55 -1.24
CA MET A 19 18.29 25.26 -1.90
C MET A 19 17.57 24.34 -0.93
N THR A 20 16.23 24.30 -1.02
CA THR A 20 15.45 23.26 -0.39
C THR A 20 15.74 21.99 -1.18
N PHE A 21 16.78 21.27 -0.76
CA PHE A 21 16.96 19.87 -1.10
C PHE A 21 15.72 19.14 -0.59
N HIS A 22 14.69 19.06 -1.43
CA HIS A 22 13.60 18.11 -1.24
C HIS A 22 14.24 16.73 -1.42
N ALA A 23 14.71 16.15 -0.31
CA ALA A 23 14.96 14.73 -0.26
C ALA A 23 13.65 14.06 -0.67
N SER A 24 13.63 13.47 -1.86
CA SER A 24 12.54 12.58 -2.24
C SER A 24 12.54 11.47 -1.19
N ALA A 25 11.53 11.47 -0.32
CA ALA A 25 11.32 10.35 0.58
C ALA A 25 11.26 9.10 -0.29
N GLN A 26 12.25 8.22 -0.17
CA GLN A 26 12.23 6.97 -0.92
C GLN A 26 11.09 6.13 -0.37
N ALA A 27 9.97 6.12 -1.09
CA ALA A 27 8.80 5.34 -0.73
C ALA A 27 9.19 3.86 -0.72
N ARG A 28 9.16 3.24 0.45
CA ARG A 28 9.37 1.81 0.61
C ARG A 28 8.11 1.11 0.15
N CYS A 29 8.25 0.15 -0.77
CA CYS A 29 7.13 -0.66 -1.23
C CYS A 29 7.30 -2.12 -0.81
N VAL A 30 6.25 -2.73 -0.27
CA VAL A 30 6.20 -4.14 0.12
C VAL A 30 4.96 -4.81 -0.46
N GLY A 31 5.06 -6.11 -0.73
CA GLY A 31 3.89 -6.94 -1.04
C GLY A 31 3.23 -7.37 0.26
N ILE A 32 1.90 -7.19 0.36
CA ILE A 32 1.10 -7.71 1.46
C ILE A 32 -0.02 -8.59 0.90
N SER A 33 -0.40 -9.61 1.66
CA SER A 33 -1.46 -10.54 1.31
C SER A 33 -2.19 -11.03 2.54
N GLY A 34 -3.46 -11.35 2.38
CA GLY A 34 -4.25 -12.04 3.39
C GLY A 34 -5.05 -13.17 2.74
N THR A 35 -5.08 -14.33 3.39
CA THR A 35 -5.90 -15.47 2.97
C THR A 35 -6.99 -15.72 4.00
N ALA A 36 -8.22 -15.87 3.55
CA ALA A 36 -9.35 -16.21 4.41
C ALA A 36 -10.31 -17.15 3.70
N ASP A 37 -11.10 -17.87 4.49
CA ASP A 37 -12.12 -18.79 4.03
C ASP A 37 -13.52 -18.39 4.50
N GLY A 38 -14.52 -18.99 3.86
CA GLY A 38 -15.92 -18.74 4.14
C GLY A 38 -16.84 -19.84 3.61
N PHE A 39 -18.01 -19.94 4.23
CA PHE A 39 -19.10 -20.80 3.75
C PHE A 39 -19.76 -20.26 2.48
N ASP A 40 -19.60 -18.96 2.21
CA ASP A 40 -19.96 -18.31 0.96
C ASP A 40 -18.79 -17.47 0.43
N GLN A 41 -18.81 -17.22 -0.88
CA GLN A 41 -17.72 -16.54 -1.58
C GLN A 41 -17.54 -15.10 -1.09
N GLN A 42 -18.63 -14.38 -0.80
CA GLN A 42 -18.58 -12.97 -0.42
C GLN A 42 -17.91 -12.78 0.93
N THR A 43 -18.21 -13.66 1.89
CA THR A 43 -17.56 -13.70 3.20
C THR A 43 -16.06 -13.97 3.08
N ALA A 44 -15.66 -14.95 2.26
CA ALA A 44 -14.24 -15.26 2.04
C ALA A 44 -13.48 -14.08 1.41
N ILE A 45 -14.08 -13.41 0.41
CA ILE A 45 -13.52 -12.20 -0.21
C ILE A 45 -13.34 -11.09 0.83
N SER A 46 -14.40 -10.76 1.58
CA SER A 46 -14.39 -9.67 2.56
C SER A 46 -13.28 -9.89 3.60
N ARG A 47 -13.21 -11.09 4.18
CA ARG A 47 -12.22 -11.42 5.21
C ARG A 47 -10.79 -11.38 4.68
N ALA A 48 -10.56 -11.82 3.43
CA ALA A 48 -9.24 -11.75 2.80
C ALA A 48 -8.80 -10.28 2.58
N GLN A 49 -9.73 -9.41 2.17
CA GLN A 49 -9.48 -7.97 2.03
C GLN A 49 -9.26 -7.29 3.39
N ASP A 50 -10.02 -7.67 4.42
CA ASP A 50 -9.85 -7.18 5.78
C ASP A 50 -8.46 -7.54 6.35
N SER A 51 -7.94 -8.73 6.03
CA SER A 51 -6.59 -9.14 6.41
C SER A 51 -5.50 -8.25 5.76
N VAL A 52 -5.70 -7.82 4.52
CA VAL A 52 -4.84 -6.81 3.87
C VAL A 52 -4.94 -5.46 4.60
N ALA A 53 -6.15 -5.03 4.97
CA ALA A 53 -6.35 -3.79 5.73
C ALA A 53 -5.68 -3.82 7.11
N GLN A 54 -5.71 -4.95 7.81
CA GLN A 54 -4.98 -5.17 9.06
C GLN A 54 -3.47 -5.08 8.85
N SER A 55 -2.94 -5.64 7.75
CA SER A 55 -1.53 -5.51 7.39
C SER A 55 -1.12 -4.04 7.18
N VAL A 56 -1.98 -3.23 6.58
CA VAL A 56 -1.77 -1.77 6.44
C VAL A 56 -1.73 -1.07 7.81
N ALA A 57 -2.62 -1.43 8.72
CA ALA A 57 -2.58 -0.90 10.10
C ALA A 57 -1.26 -1.28 10.80
N GLY A 58 -0.80 -2.51 10.60
CA GLY A 58 0.50 -2.98 11.08
C GLY A 58 1.67 -2.17 10.52
N ILE A 59 1.68 -1.91 9.20
CA ILE A 59 2.68 -1.06 8.54
C ILE A 59 2.70 0.35 9.14
N LYS A 60 1.53 0.98 9.29
CA LYS A 60 1.43 2.33 9.86
C LYS A 60 2.01 2.40 11.27
N SER A 61 1.69 1.40 12.09
CA SER A 61 2.20 1.30 13.46
C SER A 61 3.70 1.04 13.50
N GLN A 62 4.19 0.04 12.75
CA GLN A 62 5.59 -0.38 12.74
C GLN A 62 6.52 0.70 12.21
N TYR A 63 6.15 1.36 11.11
CA TYR A 63 7.00 2.36 10.45
C TYR A 63 6.66 3.81 10.85
N ARG A 64 5.68 3.99 11.73
CA ARG A 64 5.21 5.31 12.20
C ARG A 64 4.84 6.26 11.05
N VAL A 65 4.30 5.70 9.96
CA VAL A 65 3.85 6.45 8.78
C VAL A 65 2.36 6.79 8.88
N ARG A 66 1.98 7.97 8.37
CA ARG A 66 0.58 8.44 8.41
C ARG A 66 -0.28 7.82 7.31
N SER A 67 0.31 7.65 6.12
CA SER A 67 -0.36 7.15 4.92
C SER A 67 0.37 5.96 4.34
N VAL A 68 -0.40 5.09 3.69
CA VAL A 68 0.08 3.96 2.90
C VAL A 68 -0.74 3.99 1.63
N SER A 69 -0.09 4.04 0.47
CA SER A 69 -0.78 3.87 -0.81
C SER A 69 -0.85 2.39 -1.17
N LEU A 70 -1.99 1.98 -1.72
CA LEU A 70 -2.21 0.61 -2.18
C LEU A 70 -2.41 0.58 -3.68
N SER A 71 -1.86 -0.45 -4.32
CA SER A 71 -2.25 -0.84 -5.67
C SER A 71 -2.49 -2.35 -5.72
N PRO A 72 -3.45 -2.82 -6.54
CA PRO A 72 -3.79 -4.22 -6.62
C PRO A 72 -2.57 -5.01 -7.11
N ARG A 73 -2.28 -6.13 -6.45
CA ARG A 73 -1.21 -7.03 -6.85
C ARG A 73 -1.67 -8.46 -6.71
N LYS A 74 -1.65 -9.20 -7.81
CA LYS A 74 -1.87 -10.65 -7.76
C LYS A 74 -0.77 -11.29 -6.94
N MET A 75 -1.17 -11.96 -5.85
CA MET A 75 -0.28 -12.75 -5.03
C MET A 75 -0.53 -14.23 -5.30
N GLN A 76 0.48 -15.05 -5.05
CA GLN A 76 0.30 -16.49 -5.14
C GLN A 76 -0.72 -16.93 -4.07
N PRO A 77 -1.71 -17.76 -4.43
CA PRO A 77 -2.60 -18.38 -3.47
C PRO A 77 -1.82 -19.12 -2.38
N GLN A 78 -2.31 -19.05 -1.15
CA GLN A 78 -1.72 -19.74 0.00
C GLN A 78 -2.72 -20.72 0.60
N PRO A 79 -2.92 -21.90 -0.01
CA PRO A 79 -3.83 -22.93 0.50
C PRO A 79 -3.34 -23.53 1.82
N TYR A 80 -4.27 -23.83 2.74
CA TYR A 80 -3.96 -24.42 4.04
C TYR A 80 -3.66 -25.94 3.99
N TRP A 81 -4.36 -26.67 3.12
CA TRP A 81 -4.40 -28.15 3.12
C TRP A 81 -3.80 -28.78 1.86
N ARG A 82 -3.15 -27.99 1.02
CA ARG A 82 -2.62 -28.40 -0.29
C ARG A 82 -1.34 -27.60 -0.54
N ASP A 83 -0.47 -28.10 -1.41
CA ASP A 83 0.74 -27.37 -1.82
C ASP A 83 0.42 -26.28 -2.85
N GLU A 84 -0.55 -26.55 -3.72
CA GLU A 84 -0.98 -25.64 -4.78
C GLU A 84 -2.49 -25.72 -5.05
N VAL A 85 -3.00 -24.69 -5.73
CA VAL A 85 -4.37 -24.62 -6.22
C VAL A 85 -4.36 -24.97 -7.70
N THR A 86 -4.93 -26.11 -8.05
CA THR A 86 -5.03 -26.57 -9.44
C THR A 86 -6.00 -25.69 -10.25
N PRO A 87 -5.82 -25.57 -11.59
CA PRO A 87 -6.61 -24.66 -12.42
C PRO A 87 -8.13 -24.83 -12.31
N ASP A 88 -8.61 -26.05 -12.12
CA ASP A 88 -10.03 -26.42 -11.99
C ASP A 88 -10.68 -25.97 -10.67
N LEU A 89 -9.87 -25.69 -9.63
CA LEU A 89 -10.37 -25.24 -8.33
C LEU A 89 -10.62 -23.73 -8.29
N TYR A 90 -10.07 -22.95 -9.23
CA TYR A 90 -10.22 -21.50 -9.19
C TYR A 90 -11.64 -21.06 -9.48
N VAL A 91 -12.15 -20.19 -8.62
CA VAL A 91 -13.41 -19.48 -8.83
C VAL A 91 -13.10 -18.21 -9.61
N LYS A 92 -13.68 -18.10 -10.81
CA LYS A 92 -13.53 -16.94 -11.71
C LYS A 92 -14.82 -16.12 -11.77
N PRO A 93 -14.74 -14.80 -12.02
CA PRO A 93 -13.52 -14.01 -12.24
C PRO A 93 -12.74 -13.69 -10.95
N ASP A 94 -11.48 -13.31 -11.10
CA ASP A 94 -10.72 -12.67 -10.00
C ASP A 94 -11.39 -11.32 -9.67
N ILE A 95 -11.37 -10.93 -8.39
CA ILE A 95 -11.97 -9.65 -7.95
C ILE A 95 -10.86 -8.61 -7.79
N VAL A 96 -10.85 -7.61 -8.67
CA VAL A 96 -9.84 -6.56 -8.70
C VAL A 96 -10.48 -5.23 -8.33
N THR A 97 -9.93 -4.56 -7.32
CA THR A 97 -10.31 -3.20 -6.91
C THR A 97 -9.15 -2.24 -7.16
N SER A 98 -9.34 -0.95 -6.85
CA SER A 98 -8.25 0.03 -6.87
C SER A 98 -7.15 -0.26 -5.83
N GLN A 99 -7.39 -1.17 -4.87
CA GLN A 99 -6.48 -1.44 -3.76
C GLN A 99 -5.96 -2.88 -3.75
N THR A 100 -6.78 -3.86 -4.16
CA THR A 100 -6.47 -5.29 -3.98
C THR A 100 -6.81 -6.13 -5.21
N HIS A 101 -6.02 -7.16 -5.46
CA HIS A 101 -6.37 -8.27 -6.37
C HIS A 101 -6.71 -9.49 -5.53
N THR A 102 -7.92 -10.00 -5.65
CA THR A 102 -8.40 -11.19 -4.92
C THR A 102 -8.60 -12.36 -5.87
N VAL A 103 -8.02 -13.50 -5.51
CA VAL A 103 -8.17 -14.77 -6.22
C VAL A 103 -8.86 -15.74 -5.27
N CYS A 104 -9.87 -16.45 -5.74
CA CYS A 104 -10.61 -17.42 -4.94
C CYS A 104 -10.53 -18.81 -5.55
N TRP A 105 -10.68 -19.84 -4.72
CA TRP A 105 -10.75 -21.24 -5.12
C TRP A 105 -11.59 -22.05 -4.16
N HIS A 106 -11.98 -23.25 -4.59
CA HIS A 106 -12.70 -24.20 -3.75
C HIS A 106 -11.75 -24.88 -2.75
N GLY A 107 -12.08 -24.75 -1.46
CA GLY A 107 -11.31 -25.35 -0.37
C GLY A 107 -11.67 -26.81 -0.12
N VAL A 108 -10.97 -27.42 0.84
CA VAL A 108 -11.24 -28.81 1.29
C VAL A 108 -12.34 -28.83 2.35
N VAL A 109 -12.24 -27.93 3.34
CA VAL A 109 -13.17 -27.84 4.47
C VAL A 109 -14.21 -26.75 4.19
N SER A 110 -13.73 -25.52 3.99
CA SER A 110 -14.57 -24.40 3.60
C SER A 110 -14.75 -24.38 2.09
N PRO A 111 -15.99 -24.16 1.59
CA PRO A 111 -16.28 -24.21 0.15
C PRO A 111 -15.59 -23.10 -0.64
N TYR A 112 -15.23 -21.98 0.01
CA TYR A 112 -14.50 -20.88 -0.61
C TYR A 112 -13.29 -20.48 0.23
N VAL A 113 -12.15 -20.33 -0.43
CA VAL A 113 -10.92 -19.75 0.13
C VAL A 113 -10.44 -18.68 -0.84
N CYS A 114 -10.05 -17.53 -0.33
CA CYS A 114 -9.61 -16.40 -1.13
C CYS A 114 -8.31 -15.82 -0.59
N THR A 115 -7.39 -15.46 -1.48
CA THR A 115 -6.22 -14.64 -1.17
C THR A 115 -6.39 -13.27 -1.82
N SER A 116 -6.35 -12.22 -1.00
CA SER A 116 -6.27 -10.83 -1.46
C SER A 116 -4.83 -10.34 -1.36
N GLY A 117 -4.37 -9.62 -2.37
CA GLY A 117 -3.01 -9.10 -2.44
C GLY A 117 -2.94 -7.63 -2.87
N ALA A 118 -1.99 -6.90 -2.28
CA ALA A 118 -1.72 -5.51 -2.61
C ALA A 118 -0.22 -5.20 -2.58
N ARG A 119 0.20 -4.19 -3.33
CA ARG A 119 1.48 -3.51 -3.14
C ARG A 119 1.22 -2.28 -2.27
N ALA A 120 1.84 -2.26 -1.09
CA ALA A 120 1.76 -1.15 -0.15
C ALA A 120 3.04 -0.30 -0.25
N CYS A 121 2.92 1.01 -0.47
CA CYS A 121 4.04 1.94 -0.50
C CYS A 121 3.88 3.05 0.55
N PHE A 122 4.96 3.38 1.26
CA PHE A 122 4.98 4.34 2.37
C PHE A 122 6.37 4.89 2.68
#